data_AF-A0AB74F2G7-F1
#
_entry.id   AF-A0AB74F2G7-F1
#
_cell.length_a   1.000
_cell.length_b   1.000
_cell.length_c   1.000
_cell.angle_alpha   90.00
_cell.angle_beta   90.00
_cell.angle_gamma   90.00
#
_symmetry.space_group_name_H-M   'P 1'
#
loop_
_entity.id
_entity.type
_entity.pdbx_description
1 polymer ?
#
loop_
_entity_poly.entity_id
_entity_poly.type
_entity_poly.pdbx_seq_one_letter_code
_entity_poly.pdbx_strand_id
1 'polypeptide(L)'
;MEKQENKGYQITDSIQVGNTAFVIGHSEKLPYPYVVWKKTEAQGYNYGHYKNHHQEAVEDLCRRALKELKVQRNKEMWKMRKEQSENE
;
A
#
# COMPACT_ATOMS: atom_id res chain seq x y z
N MET A 1 14.98 15.55 4.45
CA MET A 1 14.08 14.41 4.18
C MET A 1 13.65 13.86 5.52
N GLU A 2 12.38 13.98 5.88
CA GLU A 2 11.87 13.37 7.12
C GLU A 2 11.99 11.85 7.00
N LYS A 3 12.73 11.24 7.93
CA LYS A 3 12.74 9.79 8.08
C LYS A 3 11.35 9.40 8.59
N GLN A 4 10.52 8.86 7.72
CA GLN A 4 9.25 8.28 8.16
C GLN A 4 9.57 6.96 8.86
N GLU A 5 9.22 6.86 10.13
CA GLU A 5 9.33 5.64 10.93
C GLU A 5 7.93 5.20 11.35
N ASN A 6 7.70 3.89 11.39
CA ASN A 6 6.50 3.33 11.97
C ASN A 6 6.88 2.08 12.78
N LYS A 7 6.52 2.04 14.07
CA LYS A 7 6.74 0.89 14.97
C LYS A 7 8.18 0.36 14.99
N GLY A 8 9.19 1.24 14.93
CA GLY A 8 10.61 0.84 14.93
C GLY A 8 11.15 0.35 13.59
N TYR A 9 10.39 0.54 12.50
CA TYR A 9 10.85 0.32 11.14
C TYR A 9 10.99 1.65 10.39
N GLN A 10 12.13 1.85 9.75
CA GLN A 10 12.35 2.97 8.86
C GLN A 10 11.69 2.67 7.51
N ILE A 11 10.88 3.60 7.00
CA ILE A 11 10.28 3.46 5.67
C ILE A 11 11.36 3.65 4.60
N THR A 12 11.54 2.63 3.75
CA THR A 12 12.56 2.61 2.68
C THR A 12 11.95 2.84 1.31
N ASP A 13 10.79 2.25 1.05
CA ASP A 13 10.15 2.24 -0.27
C ASP A 13 8.66 2.50 -0.16
N SER A 14 8.06 3.08 -1.20
CA SER A 14 6.62 3.30 -1.25
C SER A 14 6.07 3.34 -2.67
N ILE A 15 4.82 2.92 -2.83
CA ILE A 15 4.02 3.10 -4.05
C ILE A 15 2.68 3.73 -3.69
N GLN A 16 2.37 4.89 -4.27
CA GLN A 16 1.09 5.57 -4.11
C GLN A 16 0.10 5.13 -5.21
N VAL A 17 -1.11 4.78 -4.81
CA VAL A 17 -2.23 4.43 -5.69
C VAL A 17 -3.48 5.18 -5.22
N GLY A 18 -3.80 6.30 -5.86
CA GLY A 18 -4.88 7.20 -5.42
C GLY A 18 -4.64 7.68 -3.99
N ASN A 19 -5.58 7.42 -3.09
CA ASN A 19 -5.52 7.82 -1.67
C ASN A 19 -4.91 6.74 -0.75
N THR A 20 -4.31 5.71 -1.33
CA THR A 20 -3.67 4.60 -0.62
C THR A 20 -2.20 4.50 -1.02
N ALA A 21 -1.30 4.48 -0.05
CA ALA A 21 0.09 4.08 -0.25
C ALA A 21 0.30 2.64 0.21
N PHE A 22 1.25 1.94 -0.41
CA PHE A 22 1.88 0.77 0.18
C PHE A 22 3.33 1.10 0.45
N VAL A 23 3.86 0.70 1.59
CA VAL A 23 5.21 1.08 2.04
C VAL A 23 5.97 -0.12 2.57
N ILE A 24 7.28 -0.15 2.36
CA ILE A 24 8.20 -1.09 3.03
C ILE A 24 8.82 -0.39 4.23
N GLY A 25 8.71 -1.00 5.40
CA GLY A 25 9.51 -0.68 6.57
C GLY A 25 10.63 -1.70 6.75
N HIS A 26 11.83 -1.22 7.09
CA HIS A 26 13.00 -2.05 7.41
C HIS A 26 13.51 -1.79 8.82
N SER A 27 13.89 -2.84 9.53
CA SER A 27 14.53 -2.79 10.85
C SER A 27 15.50 -3.95 11.03
N GLU A 28 16.79 -3.67 11.23
CA GLU A 28 17.80 -4.70 11.48
C GLU A 28 17.68 -5.34 12.88
N LYS A 29 16.90 -4.71 13.77
CA LYS A 29 16.82 -5.09 15.19
C LYS A 29 15.66 -6.04 15.51
N LEU A 30 14.72 -6.22 14.59
CA LEU A 30 13.48 -6.95 14.83
C LEU A 30 13.53 -8.36 14.20
N PRO A 31 12.81 -9.35 14.77
CA PRO A 31 12.82 -10.72 14.26
C PRO A 31 12.37 -10.84 12.80
N TYR A 32 11.45 -9.96 12.38
CA TYR A 32 11.06 -9.80 10.99
C TYR A 32 11.62 -8.49 10.47
N PRO A 33 12.73 -8.49 9.71
CA PRO A 33 13.41 -7.27 9.35
C PRO A 33 12.61 -6.40 8.38
N TYR A 34 11.64 -6.96 7.65
CA TYR A 34 10.83 -6.22 6.69
C TYR A 34 9.35 -6.30 7.02
N VAL A 35 8.62 -5.24 6.70
CA VAL A 35 7.16 -5.21 6.79
C VAL A 35 6.57 -4.35 5.69
N VAL A 36 5.48 -4.80 5.08
CA VAL A 36 4.74 -4.02 4.08
C VAL A 36 3.44 -3.52 4.68
N TRP A 37 3.29 -2.22 4.86
CA TRP A 37 2.05 -1.60 5.32
C TRP A 37 1.24 -1.00 4.18
N LYS A 38 -0.07 -0.97 4.38
CA LYS A 38 -0.95 -0.04 3.69
C LYS A 38 -0.99 1.26 4.50
N LYS A 39 -0.92 2.40 3.83
CA LYS A 39 -1.04 3.73 4.44
C LYS A 39 -2.20 4.46 3.78
N THR A 40 -3.14 4.97 4.56
CA THR A 40 -4.20 5.86 4.06
C THR A 40 -4.28 7.10 4.93
N GLU A 41 -4.83 8.18 4.40
CA GLU A 41 -5.03 9.42 5.20
C GLU A 41 -5.94 9.16 6.40
N ALA A 42 -6.97 8.33 6.23
CA ALA A 42 -7.96 8.06 7.28
C ALA A 42 -7.44 7.16 8.40
N GLN A 43 -6.52 6.23 8.11
CA GLN A 43 -6.13 5.19 9.07
C GLN A 43 -4.63 5.17 9.38
N GLY A 44 -3.83 6.01 8.74
CA GLY A 44 -2.37 5.93 8.83
C GLY A 44 -1.84 4.58 8.36
N TYR A 45 -0.81 4.06 9.00
CA TYR A 45 -0.23 2.75 8.68
C TYR A 45 -1.06 1.59 9.26
N ASN A 46 -1.50 0.68 8.39
CA ASN A 46 -2.29 -0.49 8.74
C ASN A 46 -1.98 -1.70 7.83
N TYR A 47 -2.59 -2.86 8.13
CA TYR A 47 -2.42 -4.11 7.37
C TYR A 47 -0.95 -4.46 7.04
N GLY A 48 -0.15 -4.68 8.10
CA GLY A 48 1.28 -5.00 7.99
C GLY A 48 1.53 -6.47 7.64
N HIS A 49 2.27 -6.73 6.57
CA HIS A 49 2.75 -8.06 6.20
C HIS A 49 4.24 -8.15 6.51
N TYR A 50 4.60 -8.90 7.56
CA TYR A 50 5.99 -9.07 8.01
C TYR A 50 6.71 -10.13 7.16
N LYS A 51 7.98 -9.86 6.84
CA LYS A 51 8.82 -10.61 5.90
C LYS A 51 10.25 -10.74 6.41
N ASN A 52 10.89 -11.85 6.04
CA ASN A 52 12.29 -12.12 6.39
C ASN A 52 13.28 -11.57 5.36
N HIS A 53 12.86 -11.49 4.09
CA HIS A 53 13.72 -11.09 2.99
C HIS A 53 13.17 -9.86 2.26
N HIS A 54 14.09 -8.98 1.85
CA HIS A 54 13.75 -7.76 1.10
C HIS A 54 12.94 -8.08 -0.18
N GLN A 55 13.34 -9.13 -0.91
CA GLN A 55 12.67 -9.53 -2.15
C GLN A 55 11.19 -9.90 -1.93
N GLU A 56 10.86 -10.58 -0.83
CA GLU A 56 9.46 -10.88 -0.49
C GLU A 56 8.65 -9.62 -0.16
N ALA A 57 9.30 -8.62 0.46
CA ALA A 57 8.66 -7.34 0.76
C ALA A 57 8.41 -6.54 -0.53
N VAL A 58 9.36 -6.52 -1.45
CA VAL A 58 9.19 -5.91 -2.78
C VAL A 58 8.09 -6.60 -3.58
N GLU A 59 8.03 -7.93 -3.56
CA GLU A 59 6.97 -8.68 -4.23
C GLU A 59 5.59 -8.34 -3.65
N ASP A 60 5.45 -8.31 -2.31
CA ASP A 60 4.18 -7.97 -1.66
C ASP A 60 3.78 -6.50 -1.93
N LEU A 61 4.74 -5.58 -1.93
CA LEU A 61 4.55 -4.18 -2.27
C LEU A 61 3.95 -4.03 -3.68
N CYS A 62 4.62 -4.58 -4.70
CA CYS A 62 4.18 -4.53 -6.09
C CYS A 62 2.81 -5.20 -6.28
N ARG A 63 2.62 -6.39 -5.73
CA ARG A 63 1.38 -7.15 -5.85
C ARG A 63 0.18 -6.39 -5.26
N ARG A 64 0.35 -5.76 -4.09
CA ARG A 64 -0.73 -5.01 -3.43
C ARG A 64 -1.03 -3.70 -4.13
N ALA A 65 -0.01 -2.98 -4.59
CA ALA A 65 -0.19 -1.78 -5.40
C ALA A 65 -0.96 -2.08 -6.70
N LEU A 66 -0.57 -3.11 -7.44
CA LEU A 66 -1.27 -3.53 -8.66
C LEU A 66 -2.70 -3.98 -8.39
N LYS A 67 -2.95 -4.65 -7.26
CA LYS A 67 -4.32 -5.04 -6.86
C LYS A 67 -5.19 -3.81 -6.58
N GLU A 68 -4.68 -2.84 -5.83
CA GLU A 68 -5.40 -1.59 -5.53
C GLU A 68 -5.68 -0.80 -6.81
N LEU A 69 -4.72 -0.72 -7.73
CA LEU A 69 -4.89 -0.04 -9.03
C LEU A 69 -6.06 -0.66 -9.82
N LYS A 70 -6.12 -2.00 -9.88
CA LYS A 70 -7.23 -2.71 -10.53
C LYS A 70 -8.57 -2.42 -9.87
N VAL A 71 -8.61 -2.37 -8.53
CA VAL A 71 -9.82 -2.04 -7.78
C VAL A 71 -10.30 -0.62 -8.08
N GLN A 72 -9.40 0.37 -8.10
CA GLN A 72 -9.74 1.76 -8.39
C GLN A 72 -10.28 1.93 -9.81
N ARG A 73 -9.59 1.37 -10.81
CA ARG A 73 -10.06 1.37 -12.21
C ARG A 73 -11.45 0.75 -12.36
N ASN A 74 -11.70 -0.37 -11.68
CA ASN A 74 -13.01 -1.03 -11.76
C ASN A 74 -14.12 -0.20 -11.10
N LYS A 75 -13.82 0.50 -10.00
CA LYS A 75 -14.76 1.43 -9.34
C LYS A 75 -15.11 2.60 -10.25
N GLU A 76 -14.13 3.19 -10.92
CA GLU A 76 -14.34 4.28 -11.88
C GLU A 76 -15.26 3.83 -13.03
N MET A 77 -14.99 2.68 -13.63
CA MET A 77 -15.86 2.14 -14.69
C MET A 77 -17.29 1.86 -14.22
N TRP A 78 -17.46 1.39 -12.97
CA TRP A 78 -18.79 1.14 -12.42
C TRP A 78 -19.57 2.44 -12.20
N LYS A 79 -18.90 3.50 -11.71
CA LYS A 79 -19.51 4.83 -11.56
C LYS A 79 -19.96 5.39 -12.92
N MET A 80 -19.09 5.35 -13.93
CA MET A 80 -19.41 5.84 -15.29
C MET A 80 -20.64 5.13 -15.87
N ARG A 81 -20.75 3.81 -15.70
CA ARG A 81 -21.93 3.05 -16.17
C ARG A 81 -23.21 3.43 -15.43
N LYS A 82 -23.13 3.67 -14.12
CA LYS A 82 -24.29 4.07 -13.30
C LYS A 82 -24.79 5.45 -13.70
N GLU A 83 -23.88 6.39 -13.91
CA GLU A 83 -24.20 7.75 -14.37
C GLU A 83 -24.82 7.75 -15.77
N GLN A 84 -24.38 6.87 -16.68
CA GLN A 84 -25.02 6.71 -17.99
C GLN A 84 -26.46 6.19 -17.87
N SER A 85 -26.71 5.19 -17.02
CA SER A 85 -28.06 4.63 -16.81
C SER A 85 -29.03 5.56 -16.09
N GLU A 86 -28.53 6.56 -15.36
CA GLU A 86 -29.37 7.53 -14.64
C GLU A 86 -29.71 8.77 -15.49
N ASN A 87 -28.99 8.97 -16.60
CA ASN A 87 -29.18 10.08 -17.52
C ASN A 87 -29.94 9.68 -18.81
N GLU A 88 -30.31 8.40 -18.96
CA GLU A 88 -31.18 7.84 -20.02
C GLU A 88 -32.60 7.62 -19.49
#